data_AF-A0A7C9F077-F1
#
_entry.id   AF-A0A7C9F077-F1
#
_cell.length_a   1.000
_cell.length_b   1.000
_cell.length_c   1.000
_cell.angle_alpha   90.00
_cell.angle_beta   90.00
_cell.angle_gamma   90.00
#
_symmetry.space_group_name_H-M   'P 1'
#
loop_
_entity.id
_entity.type
_entity.pdbx_description
1 polymer ?
#
loop_
_entity_poly.entity_id
_entity_poly.type
_entity_poly.pdbx_seq_one_letter_code
_entity_poly.pdbx_strand_id
1 'polypeptide(L)'
;RGRRIPSQKAEWGMFSLVEAELRLISNALLDPSNERFVLLSESCIPLFNFSTIYSYLLNSTQTFVWVYDMKGPQVRRGYRRTLWPVVSINQWRKGSQWFEINRDLAARVVSDRAHFAAFKKSFSRYKGCPDEHYLQT
;
A
#
# COMPACT_ATOMS: atom_id res chain seq x y z
N ARG A 1 -3.91 11.23 23.00
CA ARG A 1 -3.60 9.83 23.40
C ARG A 1 -4.59 8.92 22.64
N GLY A 2 -4.19 7.74 22.17
CA GLY A 2 -5.08 6.82 21.41
C GLY A 2 -4.74 6.57 19.93
N ARG A 3 -3.62 7.11 19.41
CA ARG A 3 -3.17 6.90 18.02
C ARG A 3 -2.13 5.77 17.85
N ARG A 4 -1.86 5.00 18.91
CA ARG A 4 -0.94 3.86 18.85
C ARG A 4 -1.74 2.61 18.53
N ILE A 5 -1.36 1.95 17.45
CA ILE A 5 -1.94 0.68 17.03
C ILE A 5 -1.06 -0.44 17.58
N PRO A 6 -1.61 -1.51 18.18
CA PRO A 6 -0.83 -2.66 18.63
C PRO A 6 0.05 -3.20 17.50
N SER A 7 1.35 -3.29 17.76
CA SER A 7 2.32 -3.77 16.76
C SER A 7 2.21 -5.28 16.56
N GLN A 8 2.47 -5.71 15.33
CA GLN A 8 2.74 -7.11 14.99
C GLN A 8 4.08 -7.16 14.26
N LYS A 9 4.72 -8.33 14.23
CA LYS A 9 6.00 -8.49 13.53
C LYS A 9 5.81 -8.13 12.06
N ALA A 10 6.50 -7.08 11.62
CA ALA A 10 6.62 -6.69 10.22
C ALA A 10 8.06 -6.99 9.77
N GLU A 11 8.20 -7.83 8.75
CA GLU A 11 9.50 -8.24 8.22
C GLU A 11 9.67 -7.77 6.79
N TRP A 12 10.85 -7.23 6.47
CA TRP A 12 11.17 -6.71 5.14
C TRP A 12 10.98 -7.78 4.05
N GLY A 13 10.30 -7.38 2.97
CA GLY A 13 10.01 -8.22 1.82
C GLY A 13 8.92 -9.27 2.03
N MET A 14 8.38 -9.41 3.25
CA MET A 14 7.34 -10.37 3.60
C MET A 14 5.95 -9.74 3.55
N PHE A 15 4.92 -10.56 3.35
CA PHE A 15 3.52 -10.10 3.36
C PHE A 15 3.08 -9.42 4.67
N SER A 16 3.79 -9.66 5.77
CA SER A 16 3.58 -8.97 7.05
C SER A 16 3.70 -7.44 6.98
N LEU A 17 4.46 -6.88 6.01
CA LEU A 17 4.51 -5.44 5.79
C LEU A 17 3.20 -4.90 5.25
N VAL A 18 2.63 -5.56 4.23
CA VAL A 18 1.29 -5.25 3.70
C VAL A 18 0.23 -5.36 4.80
N GLU A 19 0.31 -6.40 5.65
CA GLU A 19 -0.60 -6.53 6.80
C GLU A 19 -0.45 -5.38 7.81
N ALA A 20 0.76 -4.85 7.99
CA ALA A 20 0.99 -3.68 8.82
C ALA A 20 0.39 -2.41 8.20
N GLU A 21 0.63 -2.16 6.92
CA GLU A 21 0.05 -1.03 6.18
C GLU A 21 -1.47 -1.03 6.21
N LEU A 22 -2.09 -2.16 5.91
CA LEU A 22 -3.55 -2.30 5.95
C LEU A 22 -4.11 -2.07 7.35
N ARG A 23 -3.39 -2.47 8.41
CA ARG A 23 -3.78 -2.17 9.79
C ARG A 23 -3.74 -0.68 10.09
N LEU A 24 -2.72 0.03 9.60
CA LEU A 24 -2.61 1.48 9.74
C LEU A 24 -3.77 2.19 9.02
N ILE A 25 -4.02 1.82 7.76
CA ILE A 25 -5.12 2.40 6.96
C ILE A 25 -6.47 2.11 7.63
N SER A 26 -6.72 0.85 8.01
CA SER A 26 -7.97 0.43 8.64
C SER A 26 -8.27 1.24 9.90
N ASN A 27 -7.25 1.44 10.75
CA ASN A 27 -7.43 2.22 11.98
C ASN A 27 -7.65 3.71 11.67
N ALA A 28 -6.96 4.27 10.68
CA ALA A 28 -7.13 5.66 10.28
C ALA A 28 -8.53 5.92 9.68
N LEU A 29 -9.12 4.94 8.98
CA LEU A 29 -10.46 5.04 8.40
C LEU A 29 -11.59 5.11 9.45
N LEU A 30 -11.33 4.65 10.69
CA LEU A 30 -12.30 4.74 11.80
C LEU A 30 -12.64 6.20 12.15
N ASP A 31 -11.75 7.14 11.85
CA ASP A 31 -12.03 8.56 11.94
C ASP A 31 -12.64 9.06 10.63
N PRO A 32 -13.91 9.52 10.62
CA PRO A 32 -14.58 10.00 9.42
C PRO A 32 -13.99 11.31 8.88
N SER A 33 -13.21 12.05 9.67
CA SER A 33 -12.57 13.31 9.24
C SER A 33 -11.29 13.11 8.42
N ASN A 34 -10.76 11.89 8.38
CA ASN A 34 -9.55 11.58 7.60
C ASN A 34 -9.89 11.39 6.11
N GLU A 35 -9.44 12.33 5.27
CA GLU A 35 -9.66 12.31 3.83
C GLU A 35 -8.46 11.85 3.00
N ARG A 36 -7.24 12.05 3.51
CA ARG A 36 -5.97 11.76 2.82
C ARG A 36 -5.09 10.89 3.72
N PHE A 37 -4.48 9.85 3.15
CA PHE A 37 -3.73 8.83 3.87
C PHE A 37 -2.32 8.78 3.29
N VAL A 38 -1.33 9.18 4.09
CA VAL A 38 0.09 9.20 3.69
C VAL A 38 0.84 8.17 4.51
N LEU A 39 1.56 7.25 3.84
CA LEU A 39 2.44 6.30 4.50
C LEU A 39 3.86 6.89 4.64
N LEU A 40 4.37 6.93 5.86
CA LEU A 40 5.72 7.42 6.18
C LEU A 40 6.44 6.43 7.09
N SER A 41 7.77 6.50 7.08
CA SER A 41 8.66 5.77 7.98
C SER A 41 9.44 6.74 8.87
N GLU A 42 10.19 6.20 9.85
CA GLU A 42 11.02 7.00 10.74
C GLU A 42 12.18 7.75 10.05
N SER A 43 12.54 7.35 8.83
CA SER A 43 13.56 8.03 8.02
C SER A 43 12.99 9.10 7.08
N CYS A 44 11.66 9.26 7.03
CA CYS A 44 11.04 10.27 6.18
C CYS A 44 11.14 11.67 6.83
N ILE A 45 11.58 12.66 6.04
CA ILE A 45 11.63 14.06 6.45
C ILE A 45 10.75 14.92 5.52
N PRO A 46 9.93 15.85 6.07
CA PRO A 46 9.14 16.74 5.24
C PRO A 46 10.04 17.78 4.56
N LEU A 47 9.88 17.95 3.24
CA LEU A 47 10.60 18.98 2.48
C LEU A 47 9.87 20.33 2.48
N PHE A 48 8.57 20.32 2.76
CA PHE A 48 7.72 21.51 2.87
C PHE A 48 7.03 21.53 4.23
N ASN A 49 6.60 22.71 4.66
CA ASN A 49 5.86 22.82 5.92
C ASN A 49 4.48 22.15 5.83
N PHE A 50 3.89 21.88 6.99
CA PHE A 50 2.60 21.19 7.07
C PHE A 50 1.47 21.93 6.33
N SER A 51 1.40 23.27 6.44
CA SER A 51 0.34 24.05 5.80
C SER A 51 0.36 23.89 4.27
N THR A 52 1.56 23.90 3.67
CA THR A 52 1.75 23.68 2.25
C THR A 52 1.29 22.27 1.84
N ILE A 53 1.74 21.23 2.55
CA ILE A 53 1.39 19.83 2.24
C ILE A 53 -0.11 19.60 2.41
N TYR A 54 -0.67 20.05 3.54
CA TYR A 54 -2.08 19.91 3.89
C TYR A 54 -2.98 20.57 2.84
N SER A 55 -2.69 21.82 2.48
CA SER A 55 -3.45 22.55 1.47
C SER A 55 -3.35 21.90 0.10
N TYR A 56 -2.18 21.40 -0.28
CA TYR A 56 -1.99 20.70 -1.56
C TYR A 56 -2.79 19.40 -1.63
N LEU A 57 -2.71 18.55 -0.60
CA LEU A 57 -3.40 17.26 -0.59
C LEU A 57 -4.92 17.40 -0.50
N LEU A 58 -5.44 18.32 0.32
CA LEU A 58 -6.89 18.52 0.43
C LEU A 58 -7.51 19.17 -0.81
N ASN A 59 -6.79 20.02 -1.52
CA ASN A 59 -7.29 20.65 -2.75
C ASN A 59 -7.07 19.77 -3.99
N SER A 60 -6.37 18.64 -3.87
CA SER A 60 -6.12 17.72 -4.98
C SER A 60 -7.29 16.77 -5.20
N THR A 61 -7.72 16.62 -6.45
CA THR A 61 -8.69 15.59 -6.87
C THR A 61 -8.03 14.25 -7.21
N GLN A 62 -6.69 14.18 -7.14
CA GLN A 62 -5.90 13.01 -7.53
C GLN A 62 -5.33 12.29 -6.30
N THR A 63 -4.94 11.02 -6.46
CA THR A 63 -4.16 10.23 -5.50
C THR A 63 -2.76 9.97 -6.03
N PHE A 64 -1.75 9.92 -5.16
CA PHE A 64 -0.36 9.78 -5.57
C PHE A 64 0.22 8.41 -5.19
N VAL A 65 0.14 7.47 -6.13
CA VAL A 65 0.77 6.15 -6.03
C VAL A 65 1.80 6.03 -7.14
N TRP A 66 3.05 5.68 -6.81
CA TRP A 66 4.05 5.44 -7.83
C TRP A 66 3.84 4.05 -8.43
N VAL A 67 3.62 3.99 -9.75
CA VAL A 67 3.28 2.78 -10.49
C VAL A 67 4.07 2.75 -11.80
N TYR A 68 4.68 1.62 -12.13
CA TYR A 68 5.26 1.38 -13.45
C TYR A 68 5.10 -0.07 -13.89
N ASP A 69 4.94 -0.24 -15.20
CA ASP A 69 5.01 -1.54 -15.89
C ASP A 69 6.25 -1.55 -16.78
N MET A 70 7.37 -2.03 -16.25
CA MET A 70 8.53 -2.31 -17.10
C MET A 70 8.41 -3.73 -17.62
N LYS A 71 8.42 -3.89 -18.95
CA LYS A 71 8.47 -5.20 -19.65
C LYS A 71 9.72 -6.03 -19.32
N GLY A 72 10.61 -5.53 -18.46
CA GLY A 72 11.84 -6.20 -18.06
C GLY A 72 11.66 -7.27 -16.99
N PRO A 73 12.64 -8.19 -16.87
CA PRO A 73 12.61 -9.28 -15.91
C PRO A 73 12.50 -8.80 -14.45
N GLN A 74 12.95 -7.58 -14.13
CA GLN A 74 12.91 -7.05 -12.77
C GLN A 74 11.48 -6.88 -12.22
N VAL A 75 10.52 -6.50 -13.05
CA VAL A 75 9.10 -6.35 -12.65
C VAL A 75 8.35 -7.68 -12.75
N ARG A 76 8.60 -8.44 -13.83
CA ARG A 76 7.87 -9.69 -14.08
C ARG A 76 8.36 -10.88 -13.24
N ARG A 77 9.61 -10.90 -12.76
CA ARG A 77 10.14 -11.99 -11.90
C ARG A 77 9.43 -12.09 -10.55
N GLY A 78 8.81 -11.01 -10.07
CA GLY A 78 8.05 -11.02 -8.82
C GLY A 78 6.67 -11.69 -8.93
N TYR A 79 6.14 -11.86 -10.15
CA TYR A 79 4.80 -12.41 -10.34
C TYR A 79 4.76 -13.92 -10.06
N ARG A 80 3.77 -14.33 -9.26
CA ARG A 80 3.54 -15.73 -8.92
C ARG A 80 2.27 -16.23 -9.58
N ARG A 81 2.34 -17.37 -10.27
CA ARG A 81 1.16 -18.01 -10.90
C ARG A 81 0.03 -18.30 -9.92
N THR A 82 0.32 -18.42 -8.63
CA THR A 82 -0.68 -18.61 -7.55
C THR A 82 -1.59 -17.41 -7.33
N LEU A 83 -1.26 -16.24 -7.88
CA LEU A 83 -2.11 -15.04 -7.87
C LEU A 83 -3.27 -15.13 -8.88
N TRP A 84 -3.10 -15.93 -9.94
CA TRP A 84 -4.17 -16.19 -10.90
C TRP A 84 -5.24 -17.09 -10.25
N PRO A 85 -6.55 -16.84 -10.47
CA PRO A 85 -7.14 -15.90 -11.43
C PRO A 85 -7.39 -14.49 -10.90
N VAL A 86 -7.15 -14.22 -9.61
CA VAL A 86 -7.49 -12.93 -8.98
C VAL A 86 -6.71 -11.78 -9.61
N VAL A 87 -5.41 -11.98 -9.81
CA VAL A 87 -4.54 -11.02 -10.49
C VAL A 87 -3.91 -11.70 -11.69
N SER A 88 -4.12 -11.12 -12.87
CA SER A 88 -3.42 -11.52 -14.09
C SER A 88 -2.05 -10.87 -14.19
N ILE A 89 -1.16 -11.47 -14.97
CA ILE A 89 0.16 -10.87 -15.27
C ILE A 89 0.06 -9.48 -15.92
N ASN A 90 -1.04 -9.19 -16.62
CA ASN A 90 -1.27 -7.90 -17.26
C ASN A 90 -1.72 -6.82 -16.27
N GLN A 91 -2.25 -7.21 -15.11
CA GLN A 91 -2.58 -6.31 -14.00
C GLN A 91 -1.40 -6.10 -13.07
N TRP A 92 -0.44 -7.03 -13.03
CA TRP A 92 0.75 -6.92 -12.17
C TRP A 92 1.52 -5.62 -12.42
N ARG A 93 1.65 -4.81 -11.37
CA ARG A 93 2.43 -3.56 -11.41
C ARG A 93 3.48 -3.56 -10.31
N LYS A 94 4.56 -2.81 -10.52
CA LYS A 94 5.56 -2.50 -9.49
C LYS A 94 5.50 -1.01 -9.16
N GLY A 95 5.88 -0.66 -7.94
CA GLY A 95 5.91 0.71 -7.48
C GLY A 95 6.71 0.92 -6.22
N SER A 96 6.42 2.05 -5.58
CA SER A 96 6.98 2.45 -4.28
C SER A 96 6.05 1.94 -3.19
N GLN A 97 6.60 1.45 -2.08
CA GLN A 97 5.83 1.18 -0.87
C GLN A 97 5.14 2.45 -0.35
N TRP A 98 5.81 3.59 -0.45
CA TRP A 98 5.27 4.89 -0.04
C TRP A 98 4.20 5.37 -1.01
N PHE A 99 3.08 5.80 -0.44
CA PHE A 99 1.94 6.30 -1.17
C PHE A 99 1.27 7.46 -0.45
N GLU A 100 0.46 8.18 -1.22
CA GLU A 100 -0.64 8.95 -0.72
C GLU A 100 -1.93 8.52 -1.45
N ILE A 101 -3.00 8.25 -0.70
CA ILE A 101 -4.29 7.86 -1.25
C ILE A 101 -5.44 8.60 -0.58
N ASN A 102 -6.54 8.80 -1.31
CA ASN A 102 -7.76 9.37 -0.77
C ASN A 102 -8.58 8.32 -0.01
N ARG A 103 -9.59 8.80 0.72
CA ARG A 103 -10.48 7.97 1.54
C ARG A 103 -11.17 6.85 0.75
N ASP A 104 -11.67 7.14 -0.45
CA ASP A 104 -12.37 6.15 -1.27
C ASP A 104 -11.46 4.99 -1.70
N LEU A 105 -10.22 5.29 -2.08
CA LEU A 105 -9.24 4.27 -2.43
C LEU A 105 -8.79 3.49 -1.18
N ALA A 106 -8.54 4.17 -0.07
CA ALA A 106 -8.22 3.53 1.21
C ALA A 106 -9.30 2.53 1.65
N ALA A 107 -10.58 2.90 1.56
CA ALA A 107 -11.69 2.03 1.90
C ALA A 107 -11.79 0.81 0.96
N ARG A 108 -11.55 0.99 -0.35
CA ARG A 108 -11.51 -0.10 -1.33
C ARG A 108 -10.37 -1.08 -1.04
N VAL A 109 -9.17 -0.57 -0.78
CA VAL A 109 -7.98 -1.38 -0.49
C VAL A 109 -8.17 -2.24 0.77
N VAL A 110 -8.75 -1.69 1.82
CA VAL A 110 -9.01 -2.42 3.08
C VAL A 110 -10.16 -3.44 2.93
N SER A 111 -11.15 -3.15 2.09
CA SER A 111 -12.30 -4.04 1.88
C SER A 111 -12.02 -5.18 0.88
N ASP A 112 -10.93 -5.10 0.11
CA ASP A 112 -10.59 -6.12 -0.88
C ASP A 112 -10.04 -7.41 -0.24
N ARG A 113 -10.97 -8.34 0.02
CA ARG A 113 -10.63 -9.65 0.58
C ARG A 113 -10.01 -10.60 -0.45
N ALA A 114 -10.29 -10.42 -1.73
CA ALA A 114 -9.85 -11.33 -2.78
C ALA A 114 -8.36 -11.15 -3.05
N HIS A 115 -7.92 -9.90 -3.29
CA HIS A 115 -6.50 -9.56 -3.46
C HIS A 115 -5.72 -9.88 -2.19
N PHE A 116 -6.24 -9.52 -1.01
CA PHE A 116 -5.61 -9.85 0.26
C PHE A 116 -5.32 -11.35 0.39
N ALA A 117 -6.32 -12.21 0.18
CA ALA A 117 -6.17 -13.66 0.29
C ALA A 117 -5.18 -14.22 -0.75
N ALA A 118 -5.23 -13.73 -1.99
CA ALA A 118 -4.35 -14.17 -3.07
C ALA A 118 -2.88 -13.81 -2.80
N PHE A 119 -2.60 -12.57 -2.37
CA PHE A 119 -1.25 -12.15 -2.02
C PHE A 119 -0.76 -12.84 -0.74
N LYS A 120 -1.60 -12.92 0.30
CA LYS A 120 -1.25 -13.62 1.54
C LYS A 120 -0.82 -15.06 1.28
N LYS A 121 -1.59 -15.80 0.48
CA LYS A 121 -1.26 -17.17 0.07
C LYS A 121 0.03 -17.22 -0.74
N SER A 122 0.23 -16.28 -1.66
CA SER A 122 1.38 -16.28 -2.57
C SER A 122 2.69 -15.89 -1.88
N PHE A 123 2.65 -15.04 -0.87
CA PHE A 123 3.82 -14.44 -0.22
C PHE A 123 3.98 -14.83 1.27
N SER A 124 3.20 -15.78 1.79
CA SER A 124 3.27 -16.20 3.21
C SER A 124 4.63 -16.74 3.66
N ARG A 125 5.42 -17.28 2.73
CA ARG A 125 6.73 -17.92 3.01
C ARG A 125 7.82 -17.47 2.04
N TYR A 126 7.62 -16.34 1.37
CA TYR A 126 8.52 -15.88 0.33
C TYR A 126 8.75 -14.38 0.43
N LYS A 127 10.02 -13.98 0.47
CA LYS A 127 10.44 -12.58 0.42
C LYS A 127 10.38 -12.09 -1.02
N GLY A 128 9.26 -11.47 -1.38
CA GLY A 128 8.99 -10.99 -2.74
C GLY A 128 8.62 -9.51 -2.81
N CYS A 129 8.78 -8.78 -1.70
CA CYS A 129 8.41 -7.37 -1.56
C CYS A 129 6.98 -7.08 -2.05
N PRO A 130 5.96 -7.81 -1.57
CA PRO A 130 4.58 -7.59 -2.01
C PRO A 130 4.07 -6.17 -1.72
N ASP A 131 4.68 -5.47 -0.76
CA ASP A 131 4.49 -4.05 -0.45
C ASP A 131 4.81 -3.10 -1.61
N GLU A 132 5.67 -3.50 -2.55
CA GLU A 132 5.96 -2.76 -3.79
C GLU A 132 5.00 -3.12 -4.95
N HIS A 133 4.00 -3.96 -4.70
CA HIS A 133 3.12 -4.52 -5.73
C HIS A 133 1.62 -4.49 -5.38
N TYR A 134 1.27 -4.61 -4.09
CA TYR A 134 -0.10 -4.87 -3.63
C TYR A 134 -1.06 -3.72 -3.94
N LEU A 135 -0.67 -2.48 -3.66
CA LEU A 135 -1.50 -1.30 -3.90
C LEU A 135 -1.52 -0.91 -5.39
N GLN A 136 -0.44 -1.22 -6.11
CA GLN A 136 -0.25 -0.84 -7.51
C GLN A 136 -1.01 -1.74 -8.49
N THR A 137 -1.34 -2.95 -8.05
CA THR A 137 -1.97 -4.01 -8.84
C THR A 137 -3.47 -4.05 -8.60
#